data_AF-A0A378Y7D9-F1
#
_entry.id   AF-A0A378Y7D9-F1
#
_cell.length_a   1.000
_cell.length_b   1.000
_cell.length_c   1.000
_cell.angle_alpha   90.00
_cell.angle_beta   90.00
_cell.angle_gamma   90.00
#
_symmetry.space_group_name_H-M   'P 1'
#
loop_
_entity.id
_entity.type
_entity.pdbx_description
1 polymer ?
#
loop_
_entity_poly.entity_id
_entity_poly.type
_entity_poly.pdbx_seq_one_letter_code
_entity_poly.pdbx_strand_id
1 'polypeptide(L)'
;MGSSLTNMLYGILLFVRWAGLILIAIVGIGVLISEAVKERLSPGKVLAVAGSAILAGVLIWVLPTLINYSRAEVGTVIPDRPVGGY
;
A
#
# COMPACT_ATOMS: atom_id res chain seq x y z
N MET A 1 9.53 13.19 21.01
CA MET A 1 10.59 12.40 20.36
C MET A 1 10.29 10.92 20.59
N GLY A 2 10.06 10.14 19.52
CA GLY A 2 9.72 8.72 19.64
C GLY A 2 10.89 7.90 20.14
N SER A 3 10.61 6.78 20.83
CA SER A 3 11.63 5.83 21.26
C SER A 3 12.45 5.31 20.07
N SER A 4 13.68 4.83 20.30
CA SER A 4 14.53 4.25 19.24
C SER A 4 13.82 3.15 18.44
N LEU A 5 12.97 2.36 19.11
CA LEU A 5 12.11 1.35 18.47
C LEU A 5 11.06 1.99 17.54
N THR A 6 10.40 3.07 17.96
CA THR A 6 9.38 3.76 17.16
C THR A 6 9.99 4.32 15.87
N ASN A 7 11.19 4.92 15.97
CA ASN A 7 11.90 5.46 14.82
C ASN A 7 12.34 4.36 13.84
N MET A 8 12.77 3.19 14.36
CA MET A 8 13.13 2.03 13.53
C MET A 8 11.92 1.47 12.77
N LEU A 9 10.78 1.29 13.46
CA LEU A 9 9.54 0.80 12.84
C LEU A 9 9.00 1.78 11.79
N TYR A 10 9.12 3.09 12.02
CA TYR A 10 8.79 4.10 11.02
C TYR A 10 9.68 4.03 9.78
N GLY A 11 10.99 3.80 9.96
CA GLY A 11 11.92 3.58 8.85
C GLY A 11 11.56 2.34 8.01
N ILE A 12 11.21 1.24 8.66
CA ILE A 12 10.74 0.02 7.98
C ILE A 12 9.44 0.28 7.21
N LEU A 13 8.48 0.99 7.82
CA LEU A 13 7.24 1.37 7.16
C LEU A 13 7.50 2.18 5.88
N LEU A 14 8.39 3.18 5.95
CA LEU A 14 8.77 3.95 4.76
C LEU A 14 9.44 3.09 3.71
N PHE A 15 10.35 2.20 4.10
CA PHE A 15 11.00 1.27 3.18
C PHE A 15 9.98 0.40 2.45
N VAL A 16 9.05 -0.24 3.17
CA VAL A 16 8.01 -1.11 2.58
C VAL A 16 7.14 -0.33 1.59
N ARG A 17 6.78 0.91 1.92
CA ARG A 17 6.00 1.77 1.02
C ARG A 17 6.74 2.07 -0.27
N TRP A 18 7.96 2.58 -0.17
CA TRP A 18 8.74 2.98 -1.34
C TRP A 18 9.15 1.76 -2.18
N ALA A 19 9.67 0.71 -1.55
CA ALA A 19 10.05 -0.52 -2.23
C ALA A 19 8.84 -1.17 -2.92
N GLY A 20 7.68 -1.21 -2.25
CA GLY A 20 6.44 -1.75 -2.83
C GLY A 20 5.96 -0.98 -4.04
N LEU A 21 5.98 0.36 -4.00
CA LEU A 21 5.61 1.21 -5.15
C LEU A 21 6.55 1.00 -6.34
N ILE A 22 7.86 0.93 -6.09
CA ILE A 22 8.85 0.65 -7.13
C ILE A 22 8.59 -0.71 -7.77
N LEU A 23 8.32 -1.73 -6.96
CA LEU A 23 8.02 -3.09 -7.43
C LEU A 23 6.77 -3.13 -8.30
N ILE A 24 5.69 -2.48 -7.88
CA ILE A 24 4.45 -2.37 -8.67
C ILE A 24 4.72 -1.68 -10.00
N ALA A 25 5.50 -0.59 -10.00
CA ALA A 25 5.83 0.12 -11.23
C ALA A 25 6.60 -0.77 -12.21
N ILE A 26 7.63 -1.48 -11.73
CA ILE A 26 8.43 -2.40 -12.55
C ILE A 26 7.55 -3.52 -13.12
N VAL A 27 6.73 -4.15 -12.28
CA VAL A 27 5.83 -5.24 -12.71
C VAL A 27 4.79 -4.75 -13.70
N GLY A 28 4.14 -3.61 -13.43
CA GLY A 28 3.13 -3.02 -14.31
C GLY A 28 3.70 -2.68 -15.69
N ILE A 29 4.88 -2.06 -15.74
CA ILE A 29 5.59 -1.78 -17.00
C ILE A 29 5.96 -3.09 -17.71
N GLY A 30 6.49 -4.08 -16.98
CA GLY A 30 6.84 -5.38 -17.54
C GLY A 30 5.66 -6.10 -18.18
N VAL A 31 4.49 -6.05 -17.55
CA VAL A 31 3.24 -6.60 -18.10
C VAL A 31 2.84 -5.85 -19.37
N LEU A 32 2.84 -4.52 -19.36
CA LEU A 32 2.49 -3.73 -20.56
C LEU A 32 3.44 -4.03 -21.72
N ILE A 33 4.74 -4.12 -21.47
CA ILE A 33 5.73 -4.48 -22.51
C ILE A 33 5.48 -5.90 -23.03
N SER A 34 5.25 -6.87 -22.13
CA SER A 34 5.01 -8.27 -22.53
C SER A 34 3.74 -8.41 -23.38
N GLU A 35 2.66 -7.73 -23.00
CA GLU A 35 1.42 -7.71 -23.76
C GLU A 35 1.61 -7.01 -25.11
N ALA A 36 2.31 -5.86 -25.16
CA ALA A 36 2.59 -5.13 -26.40
C ALA A 36 3.31 -5.98 -27.46
N VAL A 37 4.18 -6.90 -27.01
CA VAL A 37 4.94 -7.80 -27.89
C VAL A 37 4.09 -8.99 -28.37
N LYS A 38 3.15 -9.48 -27.55
CA LYS A 38 2.33 -10.67 -27.86
C LYS A 38 1.08 -10.34 -28.67
N GLU A 39 0.38 -9.27 -28.31
CA GLU A 39 -0.86 -8.83 -28.95
C GLU A 39 -0.84 -7.30 -29.05
N ARG A 40 -1.36 -6.72 -30.13
CA ARG A 40 -1.54 -5.26 -30.20
C ARG A 40 -2.43 -4.86 -29.01
N LEU A 41 -1.82 -4.22 -28.00
CA LEU A 41 -2.47 -3.85 -26.75
C LEU A 41 -3.81 -3.17 -27.03
N SER A 42 -4.91 -3.84 -26.68
CA SER A 42 -6.21 -3.19 -26.73
C SER A 42 -6.25 -2.12 -25.62
N PRO A 43 -6.89 -0.95 -25.86
CA PRO A 43 -6.99 0.10 -24.84
C PRO A 43 -7.54 -0.39 -23.50
N GLY A 44 -8.47 -1.36 -23.52
CA GLY A 44 -9.03 -1.97 -22.31
C GLY A 44 -8.01 -2.72 -21.46
N LYS A 45 -7.08 -3.49 -22.07
CA LYS A 45 -6.01 -4.18 -21.34
C LYS A 45 -5.07 -3.19 -20.67
N VAL A 46 -4.70 -2.11 -21.37
CA VAL A 46 -3.83 -1.06 -20.82
C VAL A 46 -4.47 -0.42 -19.58
N LEU A 47 -5.75 -0.06 -19.68
CA LEU A 47 -6.50 0.53 -18.56
C LEU A 47 -6.63 -0.43 -17.38
N ALA A 48 -6.83 -1.72 -17.62
CA ALA A 48 -6.91 -2.72 -16.56
C ALA A 48 -5.57 -2.86 -15.82
N VAL A 49 -4.45 -2.97 -16.54
CA VAL A 49 -3.11 -3.06 -15.94
C VAL A 49 -2.78 -1.79 -15.17
N ALA A 50 -2.95 -0.62 -15.79
CA ALA A 50 -2.68 0.66 -15.14
C ALA A 50 -3.57 0.87 -13.90
N GLY A 51 -4.87 0.60 -14.00
CA GLY A 51 -5.81 0.71 -12.88
C GLY A 51 -5.47 -0.23 -11.73
N SER A 52 -5.10 -1.48 -12.04
CA SER A 52 -4.68 -2.44 -11.02
C SER A 52 -3.38 -2.03 -10.31
N ALA A 53 -2.42 -1.46 -11.05
CA ALA A 53 -1.17 -0.94 -10.48
C ALA A 53 -1.43 0.27 -9.56
N ILE A 54 -2.32 1.19 -9.97
CA ILE A 54 -2.73 2.33 -9.14
C ILE A 54 -3.41 1.84 -7.85
N LEU A 55 -4.38 0.94 -7.97
CA LEU A 55 -5.09 0.38 -6.81
C LEU A 55 -4.10 -0.31 -5.84
N ALA A 56 -3.20 -1.15 -6.37
CA ALA A 56 -2.17 -1.79 -5.57
C ALA A 56 -1.27 -0.77 -4.87
N GLY A 57 -0.90 0.31 -5.55
CA GLY A 57 -0.08 1.39 -4.98
C GLY A 57 -0.79 2.10 -3.81
N VAL A 58 -2.07 2.42 -3.97
CA VAL A 58 -2.90 2.99 -2.89
C VAL A 58 -2.98 2.04 -1.71
N LEU A 59 -3.23 0.75 -1.96
CA LEU A 59 -3.34 -0.26 -0.91
C LEU A 59 -2.02 -0.40 -0.13
N ILE A 60 -0.88 -0.54 -0.81
CA ILE A 60 0.44 -0.61 -0.16
C ILE A 60 0.70 0.64 0.70
N TRP A 61 0.26 1.80 0.24
CA TRP A 61 0.48 3.04 0.97
C TRP A 61 -0.39 3.12 2.23
N VAL A 62 -1.67 2.79 2.12
CA VAL A 62 -2.69 3.07 3.14
C VAL A 62 -2.86 1.93 4.15
N LEU A 63 -2.86 0.66 3.71
CA LEU A 63 -3.12 -0.51 4.59
C LEU A 63 -2.23 -0.56 5.83
N PRO A 64 -0.90 -0.38 5.74
CA PRO A 64 -0.04 -0.46 6.92
C PRO A 64 -0.42 0.58 7.98
N THR A 65 -0.82 1.79 7.56
CA THR A 65 -1.28 2.82 8.48
C THR A 65 -2.65 2.48 9.07
N LEU A 66 -3.59 1.99 8.25
CA LEU A 66 -4.90 1.56 8.76
C LEU A 66 -4.77 0.42 9.77
N ILE A 67 -3.93 -0.58 9.50
CA ILE A 67 -3.67 -1.69 10.43
C ILE A 67 -3.05 -1.17 11.74
N ASN A 68 -2.14 -0.21 11.66
CA ASN A 68 -1.55 0.38 12.87
C ASN A 68 -2.58 1.19 13.68
N TYR A 69 -3.45 1.95 13.02
CA TYR A 69 -4.56 2.65 13.68
C TYR A 69 -5.54 1.67 14.32
N SER A 70 -5.99 0.65 13.59
CA SER A 70 -6.94 -0.34 14.12
C SER A 70 -6.37 -1.10 15.31
N ARG A 71 -5.07 -1.44 15.30
CA ARG A 71 -4.40 -2.07 16.44
C ARG A 71 -4.35 -1.16 17.67
N ALA A 72 -4.09 0.12 17.47
CA ALA A 72 -4.11 1.10 18.56
C ALA A 72 -5.51 1.21 19.17
N GLU A 73 -6.55 1.31 18.33
CA GLU A 73 -7.94 1.38 18.79
C GLU A 73 -8.37 0.12 19.55
N VAL A 74 -8.09 -1.07 19.01
CA VAL A 74 -8.44 -2.36 19.66
C VAL A 74 -7.73 -2.52 21.00
N GLY A 75 -6.48 -2.05 21.11
CA GLY A 75 -5.70 -2.10 22.37
C GLY A 75 -6.17 -1.11 23.45
N THR A 76 -6.95 -0.09 23.07
CA THR A 76 -7.50 0.92 23.99
C THR A 76 -9.02 0.80 24.15
N VAL A 77 -9.65 -0.28 23.68
CA VAL A 77 -11.09 -0.53 23.89
C VAL A 77 -11.31 -0.77 25.38
N ILE A 78 -11.68 0.31 26.06
CA ILE A 78 -12.30 0.27 27.38
C ILE A 78 -13.77 -0.12 27.14
N PRO A 79 -14.34 -1.10 27.87
CA PRO A 79 -15.77 -1.40 27.77
C PRO A 79 -16.61 -0.13 27.88
N ASP A 80 -17.61 0.00 27.00
CA ASP A 80 -18.58 1.11 26.94
C ASP A 80 -18.05 2.51 26.55
N ARG A 81 -16.90 2.62 25.85
CA ARG A 81 -16.49 3.87 25.20
C ARG A 81 -16.63 3.84 23.67
N PRO A 82 -17.12 4.92 23.03
CA PRO A 82 -17.20 5.00 21.58
C PRO A 82 -15.81 5.00 20.95
N VAL A 83 -15.66 4.26 19.85
CA VAL A 83 -14.44 4.22 19.02
C VAL A 83 -14.11 5.65 18.56
N GLY A 84 -12.86 6.09 18.77
CA GLY A 84 -12.39 7.43 18.40
C GLY A 84 -12.50 8.52 19.49
N GLY A 85 -12.98 8.19 20.70
CA GLY A 85 -12.91 9.08 21.86
C GLY A 85 -11.54 8.96 22.55
N TYR A 86 -10.61 9.88 22.23
CA TYR A 86 -9.37 10.06 23.00
C TYR A 86 -9.66 10.66 24.38
#